data_AF-A0A1S4E6Q2-F1
#
_entry.id   AF-A0A1S4E6Q2-F1
#
_cell.length_a   1.000
_cell.length_b   1.000
_cell.length_c   1.000
_cell.angle_alpha   90.00
_cell.angle_beta   90.00
_cell.angle_gamma   90.00
#
_symmetry.space_group_name_H-M   'P 1'
#
loop_
_entity.id
_entity.type
_entity.pdbx_description
1 polymer ?
#
loop_
_entity_poly.entity_id
_entity_poly.type
_entity_poly.pdbx_seq_one_letter_code
_entity_poly.pdbx_strand_id
1 'polypeptide(L)'
;MDRALSASSFIRPSKEQLDQAHLYVIQNLNDVLPYVEQHMESLRKLNSGKARSKKWIQEEHNRSFSRWLSTRVALALEVPKNSITPSLRWIAHGPSPDVATYSGYIINGYYYHTKRCDDIRRVQNSGVSITATTMQ
;
A
#
# COMPACT_ATOMS: atom_id res chain seq x y z
N MET A 1 12.24 19.53 -1.70
CA MET A 1 11.00 19.33 -0.93
C MET A 1 9.91 18.94 -1.90
N ASP A 2 9.12 17.94 -1.53
CA ASP A 2 7.98 17.52 -2.32
C ASP A 2 6.88 18.59 -2.26
N ARG A 3 6.26 18.89 -3.40
CA ARG A 3 5.19 19.91 -3.48
C ARG A 3 4.19 19.65 -4.60
N ALA A 4 2.95 20.06 -4.38
CA ALA A 4 1.94 20.14 -5.41
C ALA A 4 2.16 21.37 -6.33
N LEU A 5 1.76 21.25 -7.60
CA LEU A 5 1.90 22.30 -8.62
C LEU A 5 0.59 23.02 -8.94
N SER A 6 -0.51 22.67 -8.27
CA SER A 6 -1.83 23.28 -8.47
C SER A 6 -2.63 23.33 -7.17
N ALA A 7 -3.80 23.97 -7.22
CA ALA A 7 -4.83 23.74 -6.22
C ALA A 7 -5.25 22.26 -6.19
N SER A 8 -5.66 21.80 -5.01
CA SER A 8 -6.18 20.44 -4.82
C SER A 8 -7.54 20.27 -5.48
N SER A 9 -7.73 19.12 -6.11
CA SER A 9 -9.04 18.57 -6.47
C SER A 9 -9.23 17.22 -5.79
N PHE A 10 -10.42 16.63 -5.85
CA PHE A 10 -10.68 15.33 -5.24
C PHE A 10 -11.17 14.34 -6.30
N ILE A 11 -10.67 13.11 -6.19
CA ILE A 11 -11.13 11.97 -6.96
C ILE A 11 -11.57 10.86 -6.02
N ARG A 12 -12.41 9.97 -6.55
CA ARG A 12 -12.79 8.71 -5.92
C ARG A 12 -12.29 7.56 -6.78
N PRO A 13 -11.10 7.00 -6.51
CA PRO A 13 -10.61 5.82 -7.21
C PRO A 13 -11.54 4.63 -6.95
N SER A 14 -11.49 3.63 -7.84
CA SER A 14 -12.24 2.39 -7.62
C SER A 14 -11.70 1.65 -6.39
N LYS A 15 -12.51 0.72 -5.85
CA LYS A 15 -12.08 -0.10 -4.72
C LYS A 15 -10.82 -0.91 -5.06
N GLU A 16 -10.75 -1.45 -6.28
CA GLU A 16 -9.61 -2.20 -6.78
C GLU A 16 -8.34 -1.34 -6.84
N GLN A 17 -8.46 -0.08 -7.27
CA GLN A 17 -7.33 0.86 -7.29
C GLN A 17 -6.84 1.19 -5.87
N LEU A 18 -7.77 1.42 -4.93
CA LEU A 18 -7.45 1.66 -3.53
C LEU A 18 -6.78 0.45 -2.89
N ASP A 19 -7.29 -0.76 -3.15
CA ASP A 19 -6.73 -2.01 -2.63
C ASP A 19 -5.35 -2.28 -3.21
N GLN A 20 -5.13 -2.01 -4.50
CA GLN A 20 -3.82 -2.15 -5.14
C GLN A 20 -2.80 -1.15 -4.59
N ALA A 21 -3.21 0.12 -4.38
CA ALA A 21 -2.36 1.13 -3.77
C ALA A 21 -2.03 0.78 -2.31
N HIS A 22 -3.03 0.30 -1.55
CA HIS A 22 -2.84 -0.13 -0.18
C HIS A 22 -1.86 -1.29 -0.07
N LEU A 23 -2.01 -2.31 -0.92
CA LEU A 23 -1.11 -3.46 -0.99
C LEU A 23 0.32 -3.01 -1.30
N TYR A 24 0.51 -2.08 -2.24
CA TYR A 24 1.83 -1.57 -2.59
C TYR A 24 2.52 -0.89 -1.40
N VAL A 25 1.79 -0.02 -0.69
CA VAL A 25 2.29 0.64 0.53
C VAL A 25 2.67 -0.39 1.59
N ILE A 26 1.77 -1.33 1.86
CA ILE A 26 1.97 -2.39 2.87
C ILE A 26 3.20 -3.26 2.56
N GLN A 27 3.51 -3.53 1.29
CA GLN A 27 4.64 -4.37 0.90
C GLN A 27 6.00 -3.67 0.91
N ASN A 28 6.03 -2.33 0.83
CA ASN A 28 7.26 -1.57 0.62
C ASN A 28 7.67 -0.71 1.82
N LEU A 29 6.89 -0.70 2.90
CA LEU A 29 7.20 0.07 4.10
C LEU A 29 7.94 -0.77 5.15
N ASN A 30 9.10 -0.28 5.58
CA ASN A 30 9.92 -0.92 6.61
C ASN A 30 9.14 -1.17 7.91
N ASP A 31 8.29 -0.22 8.31
CA ASP A 31 7.43 -0.32 9.50
C ASP A 31 6.45 -1.50 9.46
N VAL A 32 6.15 -2.02 8.26
CA VAL A 32 5.19 -3.11 8.04
C VAL A 32 5.89 -4.47 7.91
N LEU A 33 7.21 -4.50 7.63
CA LEU A 33 7.98 -5.74 7.44
C LEU A 33 7.83 -6.74 8.62
N PRO A 34 7.89 -6.34 9.90
CA PRO A 34 7.71 -7.29 11.01
C PRO A 34 6.34 -7.98 10.97
N TYR A 35 5.32 -7.27 10.50
CA TYR A 35 3.96 -7.79 10.37
C TYR A 35 3.81 -8.71 9.17
N VAL A 36 4.54 -8.45 8.08
CA VAL A 36 4.62 -9.37 6.92
C VAL A 36 5.18 -10.71 7.38
N GLU A 37 6.30 -10.71 8.08
CA GLU A 37 6.95 -11.91 8.59
C GLU A 37 6.05 -12.68 9.55
N GLN A 38 5.43 -11.98 10.51
CA GLN A 38 4.52 -12.58 11.47
C GLN A 38 3.30 -13.22 10.77
N HIS A 39 2.74 -12.57 9.76
CA HIS A 39 1.61 -13.13 9.02
C HIS A 39 2.04 -14.38 8.22
N MET A 40 3.15 -14.31 7.49
CA MET A 40 3.70 -15.43 6.74
C MET A 40 4.02 -16.63 7.64
N GLU A 41 4.57 -16.41 8.83
CA GLU A 41 4.82 -17.47 9.81
C GLU A 41 3.51 -18.07 10.34
N SER A 42 2.49 -17.25 10.61
CA SER A 42 1.17 -17.74 11.04
C SER A 42 0.52 -18.65 9.98
N LEU A 43 0.64 -18.29 8.70
CA LEU A 43 0.14 -19.09 7.58
C LEU A 43 0.92 -20.40 7.43
N ARG A 44 2.24 -20.41 7.66
CA ARG A 44 3.05 -21.64 7.68
C ARG A 44 2.63 -22.57 8.81
N LYS A 45 2.45 -22.05 10.03
CA LYS A 45 2.04 -22.83 11.20
C LYS A 45 0.65 -23.44 11.06
N LEU A 46 -0.33 -22.66 10.58
CA LEU A 46 -1.69 -23.14 10.34
C LEU A 46 -1.77 -24.24 9.26
N ASN A 47 -0.74 -24.36 8.41
CA ASN A 47 -0.69 -25.31 7.32
C ASN A 47 0.42 -26.37 7.47
N SER A 48 1.01 -26.53 8.66
CA SER A 48 2.14 -27.45 8.90
C SER A 48 1.83 -28.94 8.61
N GLY A 49 0.56 -29.31 8.39
CA GLY A 49 0.13 -30.65 7.98
C GLY A 49 -0.52 -30.73 6.59
N LYS A 50 -0.54 -29.65 5.80
CA LYS A 50 -1.12 -29.64 4.46
C LYS A 50 0.00 -29.48 3.43
N ALA A 51 -0.01 -30.26 2.36
CA ALA A 51 0.93 -30.15 1.24
C ALA A 51 0.67 -28.89 0.38
N ARG A 52 0.61 -27.72 1.01
CA ARG A 52 0.44 -26.44 0.31
C ARG A 52 1.81 -25.87 -0.03
N SER A 53 1.98 -25.48 -1.29
CA SER A 53 3.24 -24.97 -1.82
C SER A 53 3.59 -23.59 -1.24
N LYS A 54 4.86 -23.19 -1.35
CA LYS A 54 5.31 -21.83 -1.04
C LYS A 54 4.47 -20.78 -1.80
N LYS A 55 4.10 -21.07 -3.05
CA LYS A 55 3.22 -20.25 -3.89
C LYS A 55 1.87 -19.99 -3.22
N TRP A 56 1.22 -21.04 -2.70
CA TRP A 56 -0.06 -20.87 -2.02
C TRP A 56 0.04 -19.95 -0.79
N ILE A 57 1.11 -20.07 0.01
CA ILE A 57 1.31 -19.21 1.19
C ILE A 57 1.44 -17.75 0.77
N GLN A 58 2.19 -17.47 -0.30
CA GLN A 58 2.33 -16.12 -0.82
C GLN A 58 1.02 -15.56 -1.36
N GLU A 59 0.25 -16.36 -2.10
CA GLU A 59 -1.06 -15.97 -2.62
C GLU A 59 -2.05 -15.69 -1.48
N GLU A 60 -2.09 -16.53 -0.45
CA GLU A 60 -2.93 -16.31 0.73
C GLU A 60 -2.51 -15.05 1.50
N HIS A 61 -1.21 -14.83 1.67
CA HIS A 61 -0.68 -13.61 2.27
C HIS A 61 -1.16 -12.38 1.49
N ASN A 62 -0.92 -12.33 0.17
CA ASN A 62 -1.34 -11.21 -0.66
C ASN A 62 -2.85 -10.96 -0.58
N ARG A 63 -3.67 -12.03 -0.51
CA ARG A 63 -5.14 -11.91 -0.41
C ARG A 63 -5.61 -11.40 0.94
N SER A 64 -4.98 -11.80 2.04
CA SER A 64 -5.54 -11.63 3.39
C SER A 64 -4.78 -10.65 4.29
N PHE A 65 -3.56 -10.24 3.90
CA PHE A 65 -2.67 -9.49 4.79
C PHE A 65 -3.22 -8.13 5.21
N SER A 66 -3.82 -7.35 4.31
CA SER A 66 -4.40 -6.05 4.65
C SER A 66 -5.45 -6.16 5.78
N ARG A 67 -6.40 -7.10 5.63
CA ARG A 67 -7.41 -7.37 6.66
C ARG A 67 -6.78 -7.90 7.95
N TRP A 68 -5.82 -8.81 7.85
CA TRP A 68 -5.12 -9.35 9.01
C TRP A 68 -4.39 -8.25 9.79
N LEU A 69 -3.68 -7.35 9.09
CA LEU A 69 -2.95 -6.24 9.68
C LEU A 69 -3.90 -5.27 10.40
N SER A 70 -5.02 -4.93 9.76
CA SER A 70 -6.06 -4.08 10.35
C SER A 70 -6.56 -4.66 11.68
N THR A 71 -6.92 -5.94 11.70
CA THR A 71 -7.36 -6.63 12.93
C THR A 71 -6.24 -6.67 13.99
N ARG A 72 -5.00 -6.98 13.60
CA ARG A 72 -3.86 -7.03 14.53
C ARG A 72 -3.62 -5.69 15.22
N VAL A 73 -3.63 -4.61 14.44
CA VAL A 73 -3.41 -3.25 14.96
C VAL A 73 -4.58 -2.83 15.85
N ALA A 74 -5.83 -3.13 15.45
CA ALA A 74 -7.00 -2.84 16.29
C ALA A 74 -6.90 -3.52 17.67
N LEU A 75 -6.58 -4.82 17.71
CA LEU A 75 -6.40 -5.56 18.97
C LEU A 75 -5.24 -5.02 19.80
N ALA A 76 -4.12 -4.66 19.18
CA ALA A 76 -2.97 -4.10 19.89
C ALA A 76 -3.30 -2.74 20.54
N LEU A 77 -4.17 -1.94 19.93
CA LEU A 77 -4.61 -0.65 20.47
C LEU A 77 -5.49 -0.78 21.72
N GLU A 78 -6.13 -1.93 21.95
CA GLU A 78 -6.90 -2.21 23.17
C GLU A 78 -6.00 -2.39 24.41
N VAL A 79 -4.71 -2.69 24.20
CA VAL A 79 -3.75 -2.88 25.29
C VAL A 79 -3.16 -1.53 25.73
N PRO A 80 -3.24 -1.17 27.03
CA PRO A 80 -2.59 0.02 27.55
C PRO A 80 -1.07 0.01 27.31
N LYS A 81 -0.49 1.16 26.96
CA LYS A 81 0.95 1.31 26.66
C LYS A 81 1.46 0.42 25.52
N ASN A 82 0.61 0.13 24.53
CA ASN A 82 1.03 -0.54 23.31
C ASN A 82 2.07 0.29 22.51
N SER A 83 2.78 -0.36 21.61
CA SER A 83 3.82 0.23 20.78
C SER A 83 3.36 0.57 19.36
N ILE A 84 2.05 0.70 19.11
CA ILE A 84 1.53 1.02 17.78
C ILE A 84 1.82 2.49 17.46
N THR A 85 2.62 2.71 16.42
CA THR A 85 2.90 4.07 15.94
C THR A 85 1.68 4.66 15.22
N PRO A 86 1.52 6.00 15.20
CA PRO A 86 0.47 6.64 14.40
C PRO A 86 0.54 6.24 12.92
N SER A 87 1.73 6.18 12.34
CA SER A 87 1.94 5.77 10.94
C SER A 87 1.39 4.37 10.66
N LEU A 88 1.74 3.39 11.51
CA LEU A 88 1.25 2.03 11.37
C LEU A 88 -0.28 1.96 11.51
N ARG A 89 -0.86 2.73 12.42
CA ARG A 89 -2.32 2.83 12.58
C ARG A 89 -2.99 3.31 11.29
N TRP A 90 -2.46 4.35 10.65
CA TRP A 90 -2.99 4.86 9.38
C TRP A 90 -2.84 3.85 8.24
N ILE A 91 -1.67 3.20 8.16
CA ILE A 91 -1.43 2.15 7.16
C ILE A 91 -2.42 0.98 7.34
N ALA A 92 -2.65 0.53 8.57
CA ALA A 92 -3.56 -0.57 8.86
C ALA A 92 -5.05 -0.24 8.59
N HIS A 93 -5.41 1.05 8.65
CA HIS A 93 -6.75 1.51 8.31
C HIS A 93 -6.98 1.55 6.78
N GLY A 94 -5.93 1.81 6.00
CA GLY A 94 -6.01 1.92 4.55
C GLY A 94 -6.38 3.30 4.04
N PRO A 95 -6.34 3.50 2.71
CA PRO A 95 -6.50 4.81 2.09
C PRO A 95 -7.93 5.35 2.21
N SER A 96 -8.04 6.68 2.29
CA SER A 96 -9.32 7.39 2.15
C SER A 96 -9.92 7.14 0.75
N PRO A 97 -11.23 6.89 0.63
CA PRO A 97 -11.91 6.86 -0.67
C PRO A 97 -11.90 8.21 -1.39
N ASP A 98 -11.89 9.30 -0.62
CA ASP A 98 -11.75 10.66 -1.12
C ASP A 98 -10.28 11.05 -1.13
N VAL A 99 -9.66 11.05 -2.32
CA VAL A 99 -8.22 11.27 -2.50
C VAL A 99 -7.97 12.64 -3.12
N ALA A 100 -7.18 13.46 -2.45
CA ALA A 100 -6.70 14.72 -3.00
C ALA A 100 -5.73 14.46 -4.17
N THR A 101 -5.95 15.14 -5.29
CA THR A 101 -5.10 15.08 -6.48
C THR A 101 -4.85 16.47 -7.06
N TYR A 102 -3.69 16.61 -7.70
CA TYR A 102 -3.15 17.85 -8.25
C TYR A 102 -2.76 17.62 -9.70
N SER A 103 -2.73 18.67 -10.53
CA SER A 103 -2.39 18.51 -11.95
C SER A 103 -0.94 18.07 -12.17
N GLY A 104 -0.06 18.36 -11.20
CA GLY A 104 1.30 17.84 -11.15
C GLY A 104 1.92 17.92 -9.77
N TYR A 105 3.04 17.22 -9.63
CA TYR A 105 3.78 16.99 -8.39
C TYR A 105 5.26 17.19 -8.64
N ILE A 106 5.97 17.72 -7.66
CA ILE A 106 7.42 17.55 -7.55
C ILE A 106 7.65 16.52 -6.46
N ILE A 107 8.25 15.38 -6.82
CA ILE A 107 8.61 14.31 -5.90
C ILE A 107 10.10 14.02 -6.08
N ASN A 108 10.88 14.11 -5.01
CA ASN A 108 12.34 13.92 -5.05
C ASN A 108 13.04 14.79 -6.11
N GLY A 109 12.52 15.99 -6.38
CA GLY A 109 13.06 16.92 -7.38
C GLY A 109 12.63 16.65 -8.83
N TYR A 110 11.91 15.56 -9.09
CA TYR A 110 11.35 15.25 -10.40
C TYR A 110 9.93 15.77 -10.53
N TYR A 111 9.61 16.30 -11.71
CA TYR A 111 8.26 16.71 -12.07
C TYR A 111 7.48 15.49 -12.53
N TYR A 112 6.25 15.37 -12.07
CA TYR A 112 5.28 14.40 -12.56
C TYR A 112 3.97 15.12 -12.87
N HIS A 113 3.32 14.74 -13.95
CA HIS A 113 2.02 15.26 -14.34
C HIS A 113 0.97 14.18 -14.25
N THR A 114 -0.27 14.57 -13.94
CA THR A 114 -1.38 13.64 -14.11
C THR A 114 -1.60 13.37 -15.59
N LYS A 115 -2.10 12.16 -15.92
CA LYS A 115 -2.44 11.79 -17.30
C LYS A 115 -3.32 12.84 -17.99
N ARG A 116 -4.34 13.34 -17.27
CA ARG A 116 -5.21 14.42 -17.76
C ARG A 116 -4.43 15.70 -18.13
N CYS A 117 -3.40 16.06 -17.37
CA CYS A 117 -2.57 17.23 -17.67
C CYS A 117 -1.62 16.97 -18.85
N ASP A 118 -1.14 15.74 -19.00
CA ASP A 118 -0.34 15.31 -20.14
C ASP A 118 -1.13 15.30 -21.44
N ASP A 119 -2.38 14.81 -21.42
CA ASP A 119 -3.23 14.68 -22.62
C ASP A 119 -3.52 16.03 -23.30
N ILE A 120 -3.36 17.15 -22.58
CA ILE A 120 -3.54 18.52 -23.09
C ILE A 120 -2.21 19.24 -23.39
N ARG A 121 -1.06 18.57 -23.19
CA ARG A 121 0.29 19.14 -23.36
C ARG A 121 1.06 18.40 -24.45
N ARG A 122 2.07 19.08 -25.00
CA ARG A 122 2.98 18.50 -26.00
C ARG A 122 4.04 17.57 -25.40
N VAL A 123 4.24 17.64 -24.08
CA VAL A 123 5.27 16.86 -23.35
C VAL A 123 4.60 15.81 -22.49
N GLN A 124 5.20 14.61 -22.42
CA GLN A 124 4.69 13.48 -21.66
C GLN A 124 5.53 13.29 -20.40
N ASN A 125 4.90 13.35 -19.22
CA ASN A 125 5.55 13.21 -17.93
C ASN A 125 4.64 12.60 -16.83
N SER A 126 3.68 11.76 -17.25
CA SER A 126 2.70 11.07 -16.39
C SER A 126 3.00 9.60 -16.13
N GLY A 127 4.14 9.10 -16.61
CA GLY A 127 4.55 7.71 -16.46
C GLY A 127 5.38 7.47 -15.20
N VAL A 128 5.03 6.43 -14.45
CA VAL A 128 5.90 5.80 -13.44
C VAL A 128 5.93 4.31 -13.76
N SER A 129 7.12 3.71 -13.77
CA SER A 129 7.29 2.26 -13.90
C SER A 129 7.89 1.69 -12.61
N ILE A 130 7.53 0.45 -12.32
CA ILE A 130 8.12 -0.32 -11.23
C ILE A 130 8.71 -1.59 -11.81
N THR A 131 9.86 -2.00 -11.30
CA THR A 131 10.42 -3.32 -11.60
C THR A 131 9.71 -4.34 -10.73
N ALA A 132 8.97 -5.25 -11.34
CA ALA A 132 8.32 -6.35 -10.64
C ALA A 132 9.25 -7.56 -10.56
N THR A 133 9.36 -8.17 -9.37
CA THR A 133 10.01 -9.47 -9.20
C THR A 133 8.94 -10.56 -9.19
N THR A 134 8.92 -11.41 -10.21
CA THR A 134 8.08 -12.60 -10.25
C THR A 134 8.82 -13.74 -9.56
N MET A 135 8.19 -14.40 -8.59
CA MET A 135 8.73 -15.63 -8.00
C MET A 135 8.68 -16.74 -9.06
N GLN A 136 9.83 -17.34 -9.38
CA GLN A 136 9.92 -18.58 -10.17
C GLN A 136 9.44 -19.80 -9.37
#